data_AF-A0A450TF25-F1
#
_entry.id   AF-A0A450TF25-F1
#
_cell.length_a   1.000
_cell.length_b   1.000
_cell.length_c   1.000
_cell.angle_alpha   90.00
_cell.angle_beta   90.00
_cell.angle_gamma   90.00
#
_symmetry.space_group_name_H-M   'P 1'
#
loop_
_entity.id
_entity.type
_entity.pdbx_description
1 polymer ?
#
loop_
_entity_poly.entity_id
_entity_poly.type
_entity_poly.pdbx_seq_one_letter_code
_entity_poly.pdbx_strand_id
1 'polypeptide(L)'
;MTEWVGGRLLPPFFITEGDEPIRLEMILWLELPDDFIISHTVIDSREQEQLSFGDTLRMALESPMVGLSRRPERIRVADSRLAAEVREVLPNVKITVAPTPELNKILDLMQESMPPDLQEEEGESYFEKGRVSEAIVNKLFHATRRLYLGAPWKKVLSDTQVLALDIPALGVKGACISIIGTLGEHLGLVIFPSPEHFQSFLHFAQTHRQSDYEPIDMGTSMLSLYLERAAELPTSMRREAAKHGWPVADTAAYPRVTHRDADGIPRPLTERDVRVVTACALAVTDFFEKYPDALKDGSLSAPIRSAFRTEEDGYVEITALPGNILGDTFHHTSGDTFGDTSEDDGFEDLSPSEKAGIVLHSKQKHYMEWPERPLPALDGKTPRQAIRTKVGRVKVATLLDHFEETEAREPEGTRYDFSRLRRELGLDGP
;
A
#
# COMPACT_ATOMS: atom_id res chain seq x y z
N MET A 1 -6.61 -7.17 -38.24
CA MET A 1 -7.70 -6.40 -37.61
C MET A 1 -7.03 -5.49 -36.61
N THR A 2 -7.09 -4.17 -36.78
CA THR A 2 -6.38 -3.24 -35.88
C THR A 2 -7.27 -2.85 -34.70
N GLU A 3 -6.76 -3.06 -33.49
CA GLU A 3 -7.37 -2.63 -32.24
C GLU A 3 -6.53 -1.55 -31.61
N TRP A 4 -7.14 -0.42 -31.24
CA TRP A 4 -6.46 0.59 -30.44
C TRP A 4 -6.90 0.48 -28.99
N VAL A 5 -5.94 0.41 -28.08
CA VAL A 5 -6.14 0.38 -26.63
C VAL A 5 -5.74 1.74 -26.08
N GLY A 6 -6.67 2.41 -25.39
CA GLY A 6 -6.45 3.74 -24.84
C GLY A 6 -6.66 3.78 -23.33
N GLY A 7 -5.85 4.58 -22.63
CA GLY A 7 -6.01 4.77 -21.19
C GLY A 7 -5.32 6.01 -20.66
N ARG A 8 -5.77 6.47 -19.48
CA ARG A 8 -5.06 7.43 -18.63
C ARG A 8 -4.30 6.63 -17.58
N LEU A 9 -3.03 6.92 -17.42
CA LEU A 9 -2.08 6.14 -16.62
C LEU A 9 -1.25 7.08 -15.75
N LEU A 10 -0.83 6.60 -14.58
CA LEU A 10 0.19 7.26 -13.78
C LEU A 10 1.54 6.59 -14.02
N PRO A 11 2.55 7.29 -14.57
CA PRO A 11 3.88 6.74 -14.79
C PRO A 11 4.51 6.33 -13.46
N PRO A 12 5.38 5.31 -13.39
CA PRO A 12 5.94 4.80 -12.14
C PRO A 12 7.05 5.67 -11.53
N PHE A 13 7.08 6.96 -11.86
CA PHE A 13 8.10 7.91 -11.40
C PHE A 13 7.54 9.30 -11.15
N PHE A 14 8.29 10.08 -10.37
CA PHE A 14 7.98 11.47 -10.06
C PHE A 14 8.98 12.40 -10.73
N ILE A 15 8.49 13.56 -11.16
CA ILE A 15 9.33 14.70 -11.51
C ILE A 15 9.63 15.46 -10.22
N THR A 16 10.91 15.64 -9.94
CA THR A 16 11.38 16.33 -8.73
C THR A 16 12.06 17.66 -9.03
N GLU A 17 11.97 18.14 -10.28
CA GLU A 17 12.43 19.47 -10.68
C GLU A 17 11.34 20.49 -10.29
N GLY A 18 11.47 21.09 -9.11
CA GLY A 18 10.52 22.04 -8.54
C GLY A 18 10.45 21.97 -7.01
N ASP A 19 9.60 22.80 -6.40
CA ASP A 19 9.44 22.85 -4.94
C ASP A 19 8.77 21.58 -4.38
N GLU A 20 7.84 20.98 -5.13
CA GLU A 20 7.13 19.76 -4.74
C GLU A 20 7.28 18.66 -5.80
N PRO A 21 7.56 17.40 -5.39
CA PRO A 21 7.51 16.25 -6.27
C PRO A 21 6.12 16.08 -6.87
N ILE A 22 6.05 16.02 -8.19
CA ILE A 22 4.79 15.85 -8.92
C ILE A 22 4.84 14.58 -9.78
N ARG A 23 3.70 13.89 -9.81
CA ARG A 23 3.48 12.75 -10.69
C ARG A 23 2.47 13.17 -11.76
N LEU A 24 2.96 13.34 -12.98
CA LEU A 24 2.14 13.78 -14.11
C LEU A 24 1.40 12.59 -14.69
N GLU A 25 0.15 12.79 -15.05
CA GLU A 25 -0.63 11.73 -15.71
C GLU A 25 -0.20 11.60 -17.17
N MET A 26 -0.35 10.42 -17.76
CA MET A 26 -0.09 10.16 -19.16
C MET A 26 -1.32 9.55 -19.83
N ILE A 27 -1.67 10.06 -21.00
CA ILE A 27 -2.66 9.45 -21.88
C ILE A 27 -1.89 8.69 -22.96
N LEU A 28 -2.20 7.40 -23.16
CA LEU A 28 -1.53 6.55 -24.12
C LEU A 28 -2.51 5.84 -25.05
N TRP A 29 -2.14 5.75 -26.33
CA TRP A 29 -2.84 4.98 -27.36
C TRP A 29 -1.89 3.93 -27.95
N LEU A 30 -2.23 2.65 -27.77
CA LEU A 30 -1.48 1.49 -28.25
C LEU A 30 -2.23 0.80 -29.38
N GLU A 31 -1.55 0.41 -30.46
CA GLU A 31 -2.13 -0.38 -31.55
C GLU A 31 -1.70 -1.85 -31.45
N LEU A 32 -2.69 -2.74 -31.44
CA LEU A 32 -2.52 -4.19 -31.46
C LEU A 32 -2.74 -4.75 -32.88
N PRO A 33 -2.05 -5.85 -33.24
CA PRO A 33 -1.19 -6.68 -32.39
C PRO A 33 0.30 -6.27 -32.38
N ASP A 34 0.68 -5.21 -33.10
CA ASP A 34 2.08 -4.84 -33.30
C ASP A 34 2.72 -4.09 -32.10
N ASP A 35 1.94 -3.83 -31.05
CA ASP A 35 2.33 -3.09 -29.83
C ASP A 35 2.93 -1.70 -30.11
N PHE A 36 2.45 -1.03 -31.16
CA PHE A 36 2.92 0.32 -31.49
C PHE A 36 2.25 1.36 -30.61
N ILE A 37 3.07 2.19 -29.92
CA ILE A 37 2.59 3.41 -29.28
C ILE A 37 2.26 4.42 -30.39
N ILE A 38 0.96 4.62 -30.63
CA ILE A 38 0.45 5.50 -31.68
C ILE A 38 0.49 6.96 -31.24
N SER A 39 0.24 7.22 -29.97
CA SER A 39 0.33 8.53 -29.36
C SER A 39 0.54 8.40 -27.86
N HIS A 40 1.29 9.33 -27.28
CA HIS A 40 1.33 9.54 -25.85
C HIS A 40 1.29 11.05 -25.56
N THR A 41 0.65 11.43 -24.46
CA THR A 41 0.56 12.83 -24.02
C THR A 41 0.70 12.87 -22.52
N VAL A 42 1.60 13.70 -22.02
CA VAL A 42 1.74 13.99 -20.59
C VAL A 42 0.79 15.11 -20.22
N ILE A 43 0.02 14.93 -19.15
CA ILE A 43 -0.97 15.87 -18.64
C ILE A 43 -0.49 16.39 -17.28
N ASP A 44 -0.29 17.70 -17.21
CA ASP A 44 -0.07 18.42 -15.96
C ASP A 44 -1.38 19.04 -15.48
N SER A 45 -1.89 18.54 -14.35
CA SER A 45 -3.15 18.99 -13.75
C SER A 45 -3.11 20.45 -13.28
N ARG A 46 -1.91 21.05 -13.20
CA ARG A 46 -1.71 22.47 -12.85
C ARG A 46 -1.92 23.40 -14.05
N GLU A 47 -1.88 22.87 -15.27
CA GLU A 47 -2.11 23.66 -16.48
C GLU A 47 -3.60 23.99 -16.64
N GLN A 48 -3.87 25.20 -17.13
CA GLN A 48 -5.22 25.74 -17.25
C GLN A 48 -5.99 25.15 -18.46
N GLU A 49 -5.27 24.77 -19.51
CA GLU A 49 -5.81 24.11 -20.70
C GLU A 49 -5.32 22.67 -20.75
N GLN A 50 -6.15 21.72 -20.31
CA GLN A 50 -5.82 20.30 -20.33
C GLN A 50 -6.41 19.66 -21.57
N LEU A 51 -5.61 18.85 -22.25
CA LEU A 51 -6.10 18.03 -23.36
C LEU A 51 -7.05 16.95 -22.82
N SER A 52 -8.23 16.85 -23.43
CA SER A 52 -9.18 15.78 -23.13
C SER A 52 -8.68 14.44 -23.69
N PHE A 53 -9.24 13.34 -23.19
CA PHE A 53 -8.90 12.02 -23.73
C PHE A 53 -9.33 11.92 -25.21
N GLY A 54 -10.48 12.49 -25.56
CA GLY A 54 -10.93 12.63 -26.95
C GLY A 54 -9.97 13.44 -27.84
N ASP A 55 -9.39 14.53 -27.34
CA ASP A 55 -8.43 15.34 -28.11
C ASP A 55 -7.18 14.54 -28.46
N THR A 56 -6.65 13.75 -27.51
CA THR A 56 -5.48 12.89 -27.77
C THR A 56 -5.77 11.82 -28.83
N LEU A 57 -7.00 11.29 -28.88
CA LEU A 57 -7.43 10.36 -29.92
C LEU A 57 -7.47 11.07 -31.29
N ARG A 58 -8.02 12.28 -31.36
CA ARG A 58 -8.05 13.07 -32.60
C ARG A 58 -6.64 13.28 -33.14
N MET A 59 -5.71 13.67 -32.26
CA MET A 59 -4.29 13.81 -32.61
C MET A 59 -3.69 12.50 -33.11
N ALA A 60 -3.97 11.37 -32.44
CA ALA A 60 -3.48 10.04 -32.84
C ALA A 60 -3.99 9.61 -34.22
N LEU A 61 -5.24 9.95 -34.57
CA LEU A 61 -5.83 9.66 -35.88
C LEU A 61 -5.22 10.52 -36.99
N GLU A 62 -4.94 11.78 -36.70
CA GLU A 62 -4.42 12.76 -37.67
C GLU A 62 -2.92 12.58 -37.91
N SER A 63 -2.13 12.46 -36.84
CA SER A 63 -0.66 12.42 -36.86
C SER A 63 -0.11 11.36 -35.88
N PRO A 64 -0.23 10.06 -36.21
CA PRO A 64 0.31 9.00 -35.36
C PRO A 64 1.84 9.05 -35.31
N MET A 65 2.43 8.70 -34.17
CA MET A 65 3.88 8.65 -33.96
C MET A 65 4.58 7.64 -34.88
N VAL A 66 3.87 6.57 -35.26
CA VAL A 66 4.39 5.48 -36.09
C VAL A 66 3.50 5.29 -37.31
N GLY A 67 4.09 5.29 -38.51
CA GLY A 67 3.39 5.00 -39.76
C GLY A 67 2.52 6.15 -40.27
N LEU A 68 1.62 5.84 -41.21
CA LEU A 68 0.69 6.82 -41.80
C LEU A 68 -0.58 6.95 -40.95
N SER A 69 -1.26 8.10 -41.08
CA SER A 69 -2.58 8.36 -40.51
C SER A 69 -3.56 7.24 -40.88
N ARG A 70 -4.22 6.67 -39.87
CA ARG A 70 -5.10 5.51 -40.03
C ARG A 70 -6.16 5.49 -38.94
N ARG A 71 -7.20 4.68 -39.14
CA ARG A 71 -8.29 4.50 -38.19
C ARG A 71 -8.31 3.06 -37.67
N PRO A 72 -8.57 2.84 -36.38
CA PRO A 72 -8.76 1.50 -35.85
C PRO A 72 -10.09 0.92 -36.29
N GLU A 73 -10.16 -0.42 -36.35
CA GLU A 73 -11.43 -1.13 -36.55
C GLU A 73 -12.24 -1.24 -35.24
N ARG A 74 -11.53 -1.25 -34.11
CA ARG A 74 -12.13 -1.29 -32.76
C ARG A 74 -11.26 -0.52 -31.76
N ILE A 75 -11.89 -0.01 -30.72
CA ILE A 75 -11.22 0.65 -29.61
C ILE A 75 -11.58 -0.05 -28.30
N ARG A 76 -10.60 -0.24 -27.42
CA ARG A 76 -10.80 -0.70 -26.05
C ARG A 76 -10.25 0.30 -25.04
N VAL A 77 -11.02 0.56 -24.00
CA VAL A 77 -10.67 1.42 -22.86
C VAL A 77 -11.20 0.80 -21.57
N ALA A 78 -10.59 1.10 -20.42
CA ALA A 78 -11.01 0.52 -19.15
C ALA A 78 -12.21 1.22 -18.49
N ASP A 79 -12.49 2.47 -18.83
CA ASP A 79 -13.47 3.33 -18.14
C ASP A 79 -14.57 3.81 -19.12
N SER A 80 -15.83 3.81 -18.65
CA SER A 80 -17.01 4.17 -19.44
C SER A 80 -17.07 5.66 -19.81
N ARG A 81 -16.49 6.55 -19.01
CA ARG A 81 -16.31 7.98 -19.31
C ARG A 81 -15.32 8.17 -20.46
N LEU A 82 -14.19 7.45 -20.43
CA LEU A 82 -13.25 7.45 -21.55
C LEU A 82 -13.93 6.94 -22.83
N ALA A 83 -14.76 5.90 -22.72
CA ALA A 83 -15.52 5.39 -23.86
C ALA A 83 -16.55 6.39 -24.40
N ALA A 84 -17.09 7.27 -23.55
CA ALA A 84 -17.99 8.36 -23.98
C ALA A 84 -17.21 9.39 -24.82
N GLU A 85 -16.06 9.85 -24.35
CA GLU A 85 -15.19 10.78 -25.10
C GLU A 85 -14.75 10.19 -26.45
N VAL A 86 -14.37 8.91 -26.49
CA VAL A 86 -14.03 8.21 -27.74
C VAL A 86 -15.21 8.20 -28.72
N ARG A 87 -16.44 8.01 -28.22
CA ARG A 87 -17.65 7.94 -29.04
C ARG A 87 -18.00 9.28 -29.67
N GLU A 88 -17.66 10.40 -29.02
CA GLU A 88 -17.80 11.74 -29.61
C GLU A 88 -16.85 11.94 -30.80
N VAL A 89 -15.64 11.37 -30.75
CA VAL A 89 -14.63 11.49 -31.82
C VAL A 89 -14.89 10.48 -32.95
N LEU A 90 -15.24 9.23 -32.62
CA LEU A 90 -15.47 8.13 -33.56
C LEU A 90 -16.82 7.44 -33.29
N PRO A 91 -17.95 8.00 -33.74
CA PRO A 91 -19.28 7.46 -33.42
C PRO A 91 -19.56 6.07 -34.03
N ASN A 92 -18.83 5.71 -35.09
CA ASN A 92 -19.08 4.48 -35.88
C ASN A 92 -18.09 3.34 -35.59
N VAL A 93 -17.14 3.52 -34.65
CA VAL A 93 -16.16 2.47 -34.31
C VAL A 93 -16.74 1.55 -33.23
N LYS A 94 -16.36 0.27 -33.24
CA LYS A 94 -16.70 -0.64 -32.15
C LYS A 94 -15.89 -0.27 -30.91
N ILE A 95 -16.54 0.26 -29.87
CA ILE A 95 -15.91 0.60 -28.58
C ILE A 95 -16.26 -0.49 -27.56
N THR A 96 -15.25 -1.02 -26.87
CA THR A 96 -15.42 -2.01 -25.80
C THR A 96 -14.86 -1.45 -24.49
N VAL A 97 -15.66 -1.50 -23.43
CA VAL A 97 -15.20 -1.19 -22.07
C VAL A 97 -14.73 -2.50 -21.44
N ALA A 98 -13.43 -2.65 -21.26
CA ALA A 98 -12.81 -3.87 -20.73
C ALA A 98 -11.40 -3.55 -20.19
N PRO A 99 -10.84 -4.38 -19.28
CA PRO A 99 -9.48 -4.19 -18.76
C PRO A 99 -8.45 -3.99 -19.86
N THR A 100 -7.41 -3.19 -19.58
CA THR A 100 -6.34 -2.82 -20.53
C THR A 100 -4.95 -3.24 -20.03
N PRO A 101 -4.72 -4.54 -19.75
CA PRO A 101 -3.46 -5.02 -19.18
C PRO A 101 -2.23 -4.73 -20.07
N GLU A 102 -2.42 -4.50 -21.36
CA GLU A 102 -1.36 -4.10 -22.28
C GLU A 102 -0.75 -2.74 -21.92
N LEU A 103 -1.57 -1.82 -21.38
CA LEU A 103 -1.08 -0.52 -20.92
C LEU A 103 -0.24 -0.65 -19.64
N ASN A 104 -0.59 -1.59 -18.76
CA ASN A 104 0.21 -1.89 -17.55
C ASN A 104 1.60 -2.40 -17.93
N LYS A 105 1.70 -3.27 -18.94
CA LYS A 105 3.00 -3.74 -19.46
C LYS A 105 3.89 -2.61 -19.94
N ILE A 106 3.31 -1.54 -20.51
CA ILE A 106 4.09 -0.36 -20.90
C ILE A 106 4.66 0.34 -19.66
N LEU A 107 3.89 0.46 -18.58
CA LEU A 107 4.38 1.02 -17.32
C LEU A 107 5.50 0.17 -16.71
N ASP A 108 5.35 -1.17 -16.73
CA ASP A 108 6.39 -2.09 -16.28
C ASP A 108 7.69 -1.90 -17.07
N LEU A 109 7.60 -1.81 -18.41
CA LEU A 109 8.75 -1.56 -19.28
C LEU A 109 9.40 -0.19 -19.03
N MET A 110 8.59 0.85 -18.76
CA MET A 110 9.10 2.17 -18.38
C MET A 110 9.88 2.10 -17.07
N GLN A 111 9.39 1.32 -16.10
CA GLN A 111 10.06 1.12 -14.82
C GLN A 111 11.38 0.36 -14.98
N GLU A 112 11.39 -0.73 -15.75
CA GLU A 112 12.60 -1.52 -16.04
C GLU A 112 13.66 -0.71 -16.79
N SER A 113 13.23 0.19 -17.68
CA SER A 113 14.10 1.01 -18.52
C SER A 113 14.61 2.28 -17.82
N MET A 114 14.22 2.54 -16.56
CA MET A 114 14.73 3.70 -15.83
C MET A 114 16.24 3.57 -15.58
N PRO A 115 17.02 4.66 -15.77
CA PRO A 115 18.45 4.68 -15.47
C PRO A 115 18.77 4.11 -14.07
N PRO A 116 19.89 3.39 -13.90
CA PRO A 116 20.31 2.81 -12.62
C PRO A 116 20.37 3.84 -11.48
N ASP A 117 20.72 5.08 -11.79
CA ASP A 117 20.76 6.24 -10.89
C ASP A 117 19.37 6.68 -10.36
N LEU A 118 18.29 6.10 -10.89
CA LEU A 118 16.92 6.13 -10.35
C LEU A 118 16.50 4.81 -9.67
N GLN A 119 17.27 3.73 -9.83
CA GLN A 119 17.02 2.38 -9.29
C GLN A 119 17.93 1.99 -8.10
N GLU A 120 18.97 2.77 -7.76
CA GLU A 120 20.03 2.35 -6.84
C GLU A 120 19.70 2.45 -5.34
N GLU A 121 19.83 1.32 -4.63
CA GLU A 121 19.97 1.22 -3.16
C GLU A 121 21.18 2.03 -2.61
N GLU A 122 22.15 2.39 -3.47
CA GLU A 122 23.27 3.30 -3.15
C GLU A 122 22.89 4.78 -3.33
N GLY A 123 21.70 5.19 -2.86
CA GLY A 123 21.21 6.58 -3.04
C GLY A 123 20.24 7.10 -2.00
N GLU A 124 19.75 6.26 -1.08
CA GLU A 124 18.85 6.71 -0.01
C GLU A 124 19.59 7.64 0.96
N SER A 125 18.98 8.78 1.27
CA SER A 125 19.55 9.83 2.11
C SER A 125 18.43 10.50 2.89
N TYR A 126 18.69 10.84 4.16
CA TYR A 126 17.75 11.64 4.94
C TYR A 126 17.48 13.02 4.35
N PHE A 127 18.39 13.52 3.51
CA PHE A 127 18.30 14.84 2.91
C PHE A 127 17.51 14.85 1.59
N GLU A 128 17.11 13.68 1.05
CA GLU A 128 16.24 13.59 -0.13
C GLU A 128 16.75 14.42 -1.32
N LYS A 129 18.03 14.21 -1.68
CA LYS A 129 18.72 15.01 -2.72
C LYS A 129 18.69 16.53 -2.45
N GLY A 130 18.63 16.93 -1.18
CA GLY A 130 18.59 18.32 -0.73
C GLY A 130 17.18 18.88 -0.47
N ARG A 131 16.12 18.11 -0.72
CA ARG A 131 14.73 18.51 -0.45
C ARG A 131 14.39 18.59 1.03
N VAL A 132 15.14 17.89 1.89
CA VAL A 132 14.95 17.93 3.34
C VAL A 132 16.19 18.50 4.00
N SER A 133 16.04 19.59 4.75
CA SER A 133 17.17 20.23 5.43
C SER A 133 17.65 19.44 6.65
N GLU A 134 18.94 19.61 6.99
CA GLU A 134 19.55 19.02 8.18
C GLU A 134 18.82 19.38 9.47
N ALA A 135 18.31 20.61 9.58
CA ALA A 135 17.56 21.05 10.75
C ALA A 135 16.28 20.23 10.96
N ILE A 136 15.58 19.89 9.87
CA ILE A 136 14.37 19.07 9.90
C ILE A 136 14.72 17.62 10.27
N VAL A 137 15.77 17.05 9.68
CA VAL A 137 16.21 15.69 10.03
C VAL A 137 16.65 15.60 11.49
N ASN A 138 17.41 16.56 12.00
CA ASN A 138 17.82 16.59 13.40
C ASN A 138 16.61 16.50 14.34
N LYS A 139 15.55 17.27 14.06
CA LYS A 139 14.32 17.24 14.86
C LYS A 139 13.59 15.91 14.78
N LEU A 140 13.54 15.29 13.60
CA LEU A 140 13.00 13.94 13.43
C LEU A 140 13.70 12.95 14.36
N PHE A 141 15.03 12.96 14.44
CA PHE A 141 15.78 12.06 15.32
C PHE A 141 15.48 12.32 16.81
N HIS A 142 15.41 13.58 17.23
CA HIS A 142 15.04 13.92 18.60
C HIS A 142 13.62 13.46 18.96
N ALA A 143 12.64 13.71 18.09
CA ALA A 143 11.25 13.28 18.28
C ALA A 143 11.14 11.75 18.31
N THR A 144 11.80 11.09 17.37
CA THR A 144 11.81 9.62 17.26
C THR A 144 12.45 8.96 18.48
N ARG A 145 13.54 9.53 19.00
CA ARG A 145 14.13 9.05 20.26
C ARG A 145 13.13 9.10 21.42
N ARG A 146 12.35 10.18 21.53
CA ARG A 146 11.30 10.28 22.56
C ARG A 146 10.21 9.24 22.35
N LEU A 147 9.74 9.07 21.12
CA LEU A 147 8.75 8.06 20.74
C LEU A 147 9.21 6.64 21.11
N TYR A 148 10.45 6.29 20.78
CA TYR A 148 11.01 4.98 21.09
C TYR A 148 11.08 4.69 22.59
N LEU A 149 11.53 5.66 23.38
CA LEU A 149 11.57 5.52 24.84
C LEU A 149 10.16 5.48 25.45
N GLY A 150 9.20 6.19 24.86
CA GLY A 150 7.79 6.17 25.28
C GLY A 150 7.05 4.86 24.94
N ALA A 151 7.54 4.14 23.93
CA ALA A 151 7.06 2.83 23.47
C ALA A 151 5.52 2.72 23.36
N PRO A 152 4.85 3.58 22.56
CA PRO A 152 3.38 3.60 22.47
C PRO A 152 2.77 2.28 21.95
N TRP A 153 3.50 1.49 21.15
CA TRP A 153 3.09 0.15 20.73
C TRP A 153 2.88 -0.84 21.89
N LYS A 154 3.44 -0.57 23.08
CA LYS A 154 3.17 -1.34 24.31
C LYS A 154 1.95 -0.83 25.09
N LYS A 155 1.32 0.24 24.63
CA LYS A 155 0.19 0.93 25.28
C LYS A 155 -1.11 0.78 24.49
N VAL A 156 -1.07 0.13 23.34
CA VAL A 156 -2.22 -0.26 22.51
C VAL A 156 -2.31 -1.78 22.42
N LEU A 157 -3.52 -2.29 22.21
CA LEU A 157 -3.84 -3.72 22.01
C LEU A 157 -3.73 -4.15 20.55
N SER A 158 -3.95 -3.23 19.61
CA SER A 158 -4.02 -3.50 18.17
C SER A 158 -3.61 -2.25 17.39
N ASP A 159 -3.07 -2.44 16.18
CA ASP A 159 -2.80 -1.37 15.21
C ASP A 159 -4.09 -0.74 14.64
N THR A 160 -5.24 -1.38 14.87
CA THR A 160 -6.58 -0.85 14.58
C THR A 160 -7.09 0.13 15.64
N GLN A 161 -6.41 0.29 16.79
CA GLN A 161 -6.70 1.35 17.75
C GLN A 161 -6.04 2.65 17.30
N VAL A 162 -6.80 3.42 16.52
CA VAL A 162 -6.30 4.61 15.84
C VAL A 162 -6.53 5.91 16.62
N LEU A 163 -5.71 6.91 16.33
CA LEU A 163 -5.81 8.27 16.85
C LEU A 163 -6.07 9.24 15.69
N ALA A 164 -6.87 10.28 15.91
CA ALA A 164 -7.03 11.38 14.97
C ALA A 164 -5.97 12.46 15.23
N LEU A 165 -5.47 13.10 14.17
CA LEU A 165 -4.43 14.13 14.20
C LEU A 165 -4.83 15.35 13.37
N ASP A 166 -4.68 16.52 13.98
CA ASP A 166 -4.82 17.81 13.32
C ASP A 166 -3.55 18.64 13.51
N ILE A 167 -2.96 19.10 12.41
CA ILE A 167 -1.83 20.04 12.38
C ILE A 167 -2.20 21.19 11.41
N PRO A 168 -2.93 22.22 11.86
CA PRO A 168 -3.41 23.29 10.99
C PRO A 168 -2.29 24.01 10.21
N ALA A 169 -1.13 24.22 10.81
CA ALA A 169 0.00 24.88 10.15
C ALA A 169 0.59 24.09 8.97
N LEU A 170 0.32 22.78 8.91
CA LEU A 170 0.75 21.89 7.83
C LEU A 170 -0.44 21.46 6.94
N GLY A 171 -1.64 22.00 7.17
CA GLY A 171 -2.85 21.61 6.44
C GLY A 171 -3.27 20.16 6.69
N VAL A 172 -2.86 19.55 7.82
CA VAL A 172 -3.32 18.21 8.22
C VAL A 172 -4.58 18.37 9.06
N LYS A 173 -5.67 17.72 8.65
CA LYS A 173 -6.95 17.77 9.35
C LYS A 173 -7.58 16.39 9.40
N GLY A 174 -7.90 15.91 10.60
CA GLY A 174 -8.54 14.61 10.82
C GLY A 174 -7.76 13.42 10.30
N ALA A 175 -6.43 13.51 10.19
CA ALA A 175 -5.60 12.39 9.75
C ALA A 175 -5.69 11.23 10.74
N CYS A 176 -5.63 10.00 10.24
CA CYS A 176 -5.75 8.79 11.04
C CYS A 176 -4.36 8.19 11.30
N ILE A 177 -3.99 8.05 12.56
CA ILE A 177 -2.73 7.44 13.00
C ILE A 177 -2.99 6.01 13.43
N SER A 178 -2.33 5.06 12.76
CA SER A 178 -2.19 3.68 13.23
C SER A 178 -0.81 3.51 13.90
N ILE A 179 -0.79 2.90 15.08
CA ILE A 179 0.44 2.61 15.83
C ILE A 179 0.80 1.15 15.58
N ILE A 180 1.91 0.91 14.90
CA ILE A 180 2.34 -0.42 14.47
C ILE A 180 3.42 -1.01 15.38
N GLY A 181 3.51 -2.33 15.38
CA GLY A 181 4.54 -3.08 16.11
C GLY A 181 4.11 -3.61 17.48
N THR A 182 2.82 -3.89 17.67
CA THR A 182 2.28 -4.58 18.86
C THR A 182 2.91 -5.97 19.07
N LEU A 183 3.32 -6.63 17.99
CA LEU A 183 4.05 -7.91 18.02
C LEU A 183 5.57 -7.76 18.18
N GLY A 184 6.07 -6.53 18.35
CA GLY A 184 7.50 -6.25 18.55
C GLY A 184 8.34 -6.18 17.27
N GLU A 185 7.72 -6.31 16.10
CA GLU A 185 8.35 -6.15 14.78
C GLU A 185 7.85 -4.88 14.10
N HIS A 186 8.67 -4.28 13.23
CA HIS A 186 8.30 -3.09 12.44
C HIS A 186 7.63 -1.98 13.28
N LEU A 187 8.34 -1.53 14.33
CA LEU A 187 7.83 -0.50 15.25
C LEU A 187 7.69 0.84 14.53
N GLY A 188 6.60 1.57 14.78
CA GLY A 188 6.39 2.81 14.05
C GLY A 188 5.00 3.41 14.14
N LEU A 189 4.75 4.35 13.22
CA LEU A 189 3.48 5.04 13.02
C LEU A 189 3.15 5.03 11.53
N VAL A 190 1.89 4.80 11.18
CA VAL A 190 1.36 4.99 9.83
C VAL A 190 0.28 6.05 9.87
N ILE A 191 0.39 7.05 9.02
CA ILE A 191 -0.50 8.21 8.97
C ILE A 191 -1.26 8.17 7.64
N PHE A 192 -2.58 8.04 7.75
CA PHE A 192 -3.52 8.09 6.64
C PHE A 192 -4.23 9.45 6.59
N PRO A 193 -4.67 9.93 5.42
CA PRO A 193 -5.35 11.21 5.29
C PRO A 193 -6.62 11.33 6.14
N SER A 194 -7.34 10.23 6.36
CA SER A 194 -8.53 10.18 7.21
C SER A 194 -8.83 8.74 7.68
N PRO A 195 -9.79 8.54 8.59
CA PRO A 195 -10.21 7.19 8.99
C PRO A 195 -10.80 6.35 7.84
N GLU A 196 -11.50 6.96 6.90
CA GLU A 196 -12.07 6.28 5.72
C GLU A 196 -10.96 5.74 4.80
N HIS A 197 -9.86 6.48 4.69
CA HIS A 197 -8.68 6.05 3.97
C HIS A 197 -7.98 4.86 4.65
N PHE A 198 -7.90 4.89 5.99
CA PHE A 198 -7.41 3.73 6.75
C PHE A 198 -8.30 2.49 6.53
N GLN A 199 -9.62 2.66 6.47
CA GLN A 199 -10.54 1.57 6.14
C GLN A 199 -10.30 1.01 4.73
N SER A 200 -10.07 1.88 3.75
CA SER A 200 -9.76 1.48 2.37
C SER A 200 -8.48 0.64 2.32
N PHE A 201 -7.44 1.06 3.06
CA PHE A 201 -6.20 0.29 3.20
C PHE A 201 -6.42 -1.07 3.88
N LEU A 202 -7.22 -1.15 4.95
CA LEU A 202 -7.53 -2.42 5.60
C LEU A 202 -8.31 -3.36 4.68
N HIS A 203 -9.27 -2.82 3.92
CA HIS A 203 -10.01 -3.59 2.93
C HIS A 203 -9.06 -4.16 1.88
N PHE A 204 -8.20 -3.31 1.30
CA PHE A 204 -7.14 -3.74 0.39
C PHE A 204 -6.29 -4.85 1.02
N ALA A 205 -5.74 -4.65 2.21
CA ALA A 205 -4.87 -5.63 2.87
C ALA A 205 -5.56 -6.98 3.12
N GLN A 206 -6.89 -7.01 3.26
CA GLN A 206 -7.68 -8.23 3.45
C GLN A 206 -8.07 -8.91 2.12
N THR A 207 -8.39 -8.12 1.09
CA THR A 207 -8.91 -8.64 -0.19
C THR A 207 -7.84 -8.90 -1.23
N HIS A 208 -6.75 -8.14 -1.22
CA HIS A 208 -5.60 -8.37 -2.11
C HIS A 208 -4.88 -9.65 -1.70
N ARG A 209 -5.33 -10.76 -2.27
CA ARG A 209 -4.59 -12.02 -2.34
C ARG A 209 -3.64 -11.92 -3.52
N GLN A 210 -2.34 -11.75 -3.25
CA GLN A 210 -1.21 -11.76 -4.19
C GLN A 210 -1.56 -12.37 -5.55
N SER A 211 -2.03 -11.54 -6.47
CA SER A 211 -2.17 -11.85 -7.88
C SER A 211 -1.15 -10.97 -8.58
N ASP A 212 -0.15 -11.58 -9.22
CA ASP A 212 0.99 -10.88 -9.82
C ASP A 212 0.60 -9.96 -11.01
N TYR A 213 -0.69 -9.84 -11.33
CA TYR A 213 -1.18 -9.19 -12.55
C TYR A 213 -2.18 -8.03 -12.30
N GLU A 214 -2.66 -7.83 -11.07
CA GLU A 214 -3.53 -6.69 -10.76
C GLU A 214 -2.68 -5.50 -10.28
N PRO A 215 -2.88 -4.29 -10.85
CA PRO A 215 -2.27 -3.09 -10.31
C PRO A 215 -2.63 -2.94 -8.84
N ILE A 216 -1.62 -2.66 -8.02
CA ILE A 216 -1.83 -2.34 -6.61
C ILE A 216 -2.69 -1.07 -6.56
N ASP A 217 -3.77 -1.11 -5.78
CA ASP A 217 -4.52 0.08 -5.38
C ASP A 217 -4.98 -0.09 -3.93
N MET A 218 -4.25 0.57 -3.03
CA MET A 218 -4.52 0.61 -1.59
C MET A 218 -5.73 1.49 -1.25
N GLY A 219 -6.28 2.22 -2.23
CA GLY A 219 -7.34 3.22 -2.03
C GLY A 219 -6.90 4.46 -1.26
N THR A 220 -5.62 4.60 -0.93
CA THR A 220 -5.09 5.73 -0.16
C THR A 220 -3.57 5.88 -0.22
N SER A 221 -3.07 7.10 -0.05
CA SER A 221 -1.66 7.33 0.27
C SER A 221 -1.36 7.07 1.75
N MET A 222 -0.12 6.69 2.05
CA MET A 222 0.34 6.41 3.40
C MET A 222 1.69 7.06 3.68
N LEU A 223 1.75 7.87 4.73
CA LEU A 223 2.98 8.46 5.26
C LEU A 223 3.38 7.68 6.52
N SER A 224 4.54 7.04 6.50
CA SER A 224 4.95 6.10 7.53
C SER A 224 6.28 6.50 8.16
N LEU A 225 6.38 6.27 9.47
CA LEU A 225 7.60 6.31 10.25
C LEU A 225 7.89 4.89 10.76
N TYR A 226 8.99 4.31 10.32
CA TYR A 226 9.51 3.06 10.84
C TYR A 226 10.73 3.32 11.74
N LEU A 227 10.89 2.49 12.75
CA LEU A 227 12.05 2.46 13.63
C LEU A 227 12.86 1.22 13.26
N GLU A 228 13.83 1.43 12.40
CA GLU A 228 14.58 0.35 11.76
C GLU A 228 15.79 -0.05 12.59
N ARG A 229 16.21 -1.30 12.41
CA ARG A 229 17.52 -1.75 12.89
C ARG A 229 18.60 -1.11 12.05
N ALA A 230 19.69 -0.74 12.71
CA ALA A 230 20.87 -0.20 12.04
C ALA A 230 21.27 -1.08 10.87
N ALA A 231 21.30 -2.41 11.06
CA ALA A 231 21.67 -3.37 10.01
C ALA A 231 20.77 -3.34 8.77
N GLU A 232 19.49 -2.97 8.92
CA GLU A 232 18.47 -2.92 7.86
C GLU A 232 18.42 -1.55 7.17
N LEU A 233 19.02 -0.52 7.78
CA LEU A 233 19.09 0.81 7.20
C LEU A 233 20.18 0.90 6.09
N PRO A 234 19.95 1.65 5.00
CA PRO A 234 20.99 1.92 4.00
C PRO A 234 22.30 2.46 4.62
N THR A 235 23.43 2.06 4.03
CA THR A 235 24.77 2.42 4.54
C THR A 235 25.00 3.94 4.53
N SER A 236 24.51 4.63 3.51
CA SER A 236 24.54 6.10 3.37
C SER A 236 23.86 6.78 4.57
N MET A 237 22.62 6.42 4.86
CA MET A 237 21.82 6.98 5.96
C MET A 237 22.47 6.71 7.32
N ARG A 238 23.02 5.51 7.55
CA ARG A 238 23.79 5.22 8.77
C ARG A 238 24.99 6.16 8.93
N ARG A 239 25.73 6.41 7.84
CA ARG A 239 26.89 7.31 7.84
C ARG A 239 26.48 8.76 8.07
N GLU A 240 25.36 9.21 7.51
CA GLU A 240 24.78 10.53 7.77
C GLU A 240 24.46 10.69 9.26
N ALA A 241 23.72 9.74 9.84
CA ALA A 241 23.38 9.78 11.26
C ALA A 241 24.62 9.85 12.16
N ALA A 242 25.64 9.03 11.86
CA ALA A 242 26.91 9.04 12.59
C ALA A 242 27.69 10.36 12.41
N LYS A 243 27.73 10.90 11.19
CA LYS A 243 28.44 12.15 10.85
C LYS A 243 27.84 13.36 11.57
N HIS A 244 26.52 13.45 11.63
CA HIS A 244 25.81 14.56 12.27
C HIS A 244 25.62 14.36 13.78
N GLY A 245 25.91 13.16 14.30
CA GLY A 245 25.80 12.86 15.73
C GLY A 245 24.36 12.89 16.22
N TRP A 246 23.39 12.60 15.35
CA TRP A 246 21.98 12.61 15.72
C TRP A 246 21.67 11.56 16.78
N PRO A 247 20.78 11.87 17.74
CA PRO A 247 20.54 10.99 18.87
C PRO A 247 19.68 9.79 18.47
N VAL A 248 20.17 8.58 18.76
CA VAL A 248 19.43 7.33 18.57
C VAL A 248 19.31 6.61 19.92
N ALA A 249 18.11 6.14 20.27
CA ALA A 249 17.85 5.50 21.57
C ALA A 249 18.50 4.12 21.69
N ASP A 250 18.50 3.36 20.60
CA ASP A 250 18.95 1.98 20.49
C ASP A 250 19.36 1.67 19.05
N THR A 251 20.17 0.65 18.82
CA THR A 251 20.49 0.14 17.48
C THR A 251 19.26 -0.27 16.65
N ALA A 252 18.11 -0.49 17.28
CA ALA A 252 16.82 -0.79 16.66
C ALA A 252 15.87 0.42 16.55
N ALA A 253 16.39 1.66 16.65
CA ALA A 253 15.58 2.87 16.75
C ALA A 253 15.93 3.95 15.71
N TYR A 254 16.44 3.57 14.53
CA TYR A 254 16.73 4.54 13.48
C TYR A 254 15.45 4.95 12.76
N PRO A 255 15.10 6.26 12.67
CA PRO A 255 13.94 6.68 11.92
C PRO A 255 14.12 6.38 10.44
N ARG A 256 13.10 5.83 9.81
CA ARG A 256 12.95 5.76 8.36
C ARG A 256 11.56 6.29 8.01
N VAL A 257 11.52 7.37 7.25
CA VAL A 257 10.26 7.95 6.76
C VAL A 257 10.05 7.45 5.34
N THR A 258 8.82 7.09 5.00
CA THR A 258 8.44 6.73 3.63
C THR A 258 7.05 7.29 3.34
N HIS A 259 6.81 7.72 2.11
CA HIS A 259 5.50 8.12 1.63
C HIS A 259 5.17 7.28 0.41
N ARG A 260 3.99 6.66 0.35
CA ARG A 260 3.52 5.92 -0.81
C ARG A 260 2.19 6.48 -1.28
N ASP A 261 2.01 6.55 -2.59
CA ASP A 261 0.72 6.86 -3.20
C ASP A 261 -0.19 5.62 -3.16
N ALA A 262 -1.46 5.79 -3.57
CA ALA A 262 -2.48 4.73 -3.55
C ALA A 262 -2.05 3.48 -4.32
N ASP A 263 -1.29 3.63 -5.39
CA ASP A 263 -0.77 2.50 -6.17
C ASP A 263 0.49 1.85 -5.57
N GLY A 264 0.87 2.24 -4.36
CA GLY A 264 2.02 1.70 -3.64
C GLY A 264 3.36 2.27 -4.08
N ILE A 265 3.40 3.14 -5.10
CA ILE A 265 4.66 3.70 -5.59
C ILE A 265 5.25 4.67 -4.54
N PRO A 266 6.55 4.55 -4.21
CA PRO A 266 7.21 5.49 -3.32
C PRO A 266 7.20 6.91 -3.89
N ARG A 267 6.67 7.84 -3.09
CA ARG A 267 6.71 9.27 -3.35
C ARG A 267 7.97 9.87 -2.71
N PRO A 268 8.75 10.69 -3.43
CA PRO A 268 9.87 11.43 -2.84
C PRO A 268 9.39 12.33 -1.70
N LEU A 269 10.12 12.32 -0.58
CA LEU A 269 9.73 13.08 0.59
C LEU A 269 10.02 14.57 0.44
N THR A 270 9.19 15.37 1.10
CA THR A 270 9.34 16.81 1.27
C THR A 270 9.62 17.17 2.74
N GLU A 271 10.06 18.41 3.01
CA GLU A 271 10.15 18.89 4.40
C GLU A 271 8.80 18.81 5.13
N ARG A 272 7.70 19.05 4.41
CA ARG A 272 6.35 18.95 5.00
C ARG A 272 6.09 17.54 5.52
N ASP A 273 6.43 16.50 4.76
CA ASP A 273 6.21 15.11 5.16
C ASP A 273 6.97 14.78 6.45
N VAL A 274 8.25 15.17 6.51
CA VAL A 274 9.08 14.95 7.70
C VAL A 274 8.59 15.74 8.90
N ARG A 275 8.10 16.97 8.70
CA ARG A 275 7.47 17.79 9.76
C ARG A 275 6.20 17.16 10.28
N VAL A 276 5.31 16.65 9.41
CA VAL A 276 4.08 15.96 9.82
C VAL A 276 4.42 14.75 10.69
N VAL A 277 5.36 13.91 10.25
CA VAL A 277 5.80 12.72 11.02
C VAL A 277 6.44 13.12 12.34
N THR A 278 7.28 14.15 12.35
CA THR A 278 7.95 14.64 13.56
C THR A 278 6.94 15.14 14.59
N ALA A 279 5.98 15.96 14.15
CA ALA A 279 4.89 16.46 14.99
C ALA A 279 4.02 15.31 15.51
N CYS A 280 3.67 14.33 14.66
CA CYS A 280 2.93 13.14 15.04
C CYS A 280 3.66 12.29 16.10
N ALA A 281 4.96 12.08 15.95
CA ALA A 281 5.77 11.32 16.91
C ALA A 281 5.77 12.00 18.30
N LEU A 282 5.91 13.32 18.34
CA LEU A 282 5.80 14.09 19.57
C LEU A 282 4.38 14.01 20.15
N ALA A 283 3.36 14.12 19.30
CA ALA A 283 1.95 14.04 19.68
C ALA A 283 1.60 12.78 20.44
N VAL A 284 1.95 11.65 19.83
CA VAL A 284 1.67 10.31 20.35
C VAL A 284 2.42 10.12 21.66
N THR A 285 3.69 10.57 21.73
CA THR A 285 4.48 10.49 22.95
C THR A 285 3.83 11.26 24.09
N ASP A 286 3.53 12.55 23.88
CA ASP A 286 2.94 13.43 24.90
C ASP A 286 1.54 12.96 25.31
N PHE A 287 0.74 12.45 24.37
CA PHE A 287 -0.57 11.85 24.66
C PHE A 287 -0.45 10.68 25.64
N PHE A 288 0.45 9.74 25.39
CA PHE A 288 0.63 8.57 26.24
C PHE A 288 1.49 8.82 27.49
N GLU A 289 2.16 9.96 27.59
CA GLU A 289 2.71 10.45 28.87
C GLU A 289 1.57 10.95 29.76
N LYS A 290 0.61 11.69 29.19
CA LYS A 290 -0.54 12.24 29.91
C LYS A 290 -1.63 11.21 30.21
N TYR A 291 -1.85 10.26 29.31
CA TYR A 291 -2.86 9.21 29.41
C TYR A 291 -2.26 7.81 29.17
N PRO A 292 -1.43 7.29 30.09
CA PRO A 292 -0.65 6.06 29.87
C PRO A 292 -1.47 4.80 29.60
N ASP A 293 -2.69 4.75 30.14
CA ASP A 293 -3.56 3.56 30.10
C ASP A 293 -4.80 3.77 29.22
N ALA A 294 -4.91 4.90 28.51
CA ALA A 294 -6.13 5.28 27.78
C ALA A 294 -6.65 4.20 26.84
N LEU A 295 -5.76 3.48 26.15
CA LEU A 295 -6.15 2.48 25.15
C LEU A 295 -5.91 1.03 25.60
N LYS A 296 -5.50 0.81 26.85
CA LYS A 296 -5.18 -0.54 27.36
C LYS A 296 -6.41 -1.41 27.58
N ASP A 297 -7.54 -0.80 27.92
CA ASP A 297 -8.78 -1.52 28.24
C ASP A 297 -9.71 -1.67 27.01
N GLY A 298 -9.22 -1.33 25.82
CA GLY A 298 -9.99 -1.41 24.57
C GLY A 298 -10.74 -0.12 24.24
N SER A 299 -12.06 -0.19 24.15
CA SER A 299 -12.91 0.92 23.70
C SER A 299 -13.01 2.04 24.74
N LEU A 300 -12.75 3.28 24.33
CA LEU A 300 -13.00 4.46 25.15
C LEU A 300 -14.51 4.74 25.30
N SER A 301 -14.92 5.27 26.46
CA SER A 301 -16.31 5.70 26.71
C SER A 301 -16.63 7.10 26.18
N ALA A 302 -15.61 7.94 26.00
CA ALA A 302 -15.71 9.27 25.42
C ALA A 302 -14.39 9.64 24.72
N PRO A 303 -14.40 10.59 23.76
CA PRO A 303 -13.17 11.02 23.12
C PRO A 303 -12.19 11.66 24.12
N ILE A 304 -10.92 11.27 24.06
CA ILE A 304 -9.85 11.92 24.81
C ILE A 304 -9.11 12.83 23.85
N ARG A 305 -9.27 14.14 24.04
CA ARG A 305 -8.54 15.15 23.27
C ARG A 305 -7.37 15.67 24.08
N SER A 306 -6.23 15.75 23.42
CA SER A 306 -5.06 16.44 23.94
C SER A 306 -4.50 17.32 22.86
N ALA A 307 -3.94 18.44 23.26
CA ALA A 307 -3.24 19.29 22.34
C ALA A 307 -2.00 19.87 22.99
N PHE A 308 -1.03 20.12 22.13
CA PHE A 308 0.29 20.55 22.52
C PHE A 308 0.81 21.52 21.46
N ARG A 309 1.79 22.31 21.86
CA ARG A 309 2.35 23.34 21.01
C ARG A 309 3.75 22.91 20.61
N THR A 310 4.00 22.84 19.31
CA THR A 310 5.36 22.73 18.77
C THR A 310 5.90 24.13 18.49
N GLU A 311 7.23 24.29 18.50
CA GLU A 311 7.86 25.60 18.27
C GLU A 311 7.60 26.14 16.85
N GLU A 312 7.46 25.24 15.85
CA GLU A 312 7.35 25.62 14.43
C GLU A 312 5.96 25.42 13.83
N ASP A 313 5.25 24.35 14.19
CA ASP A 313 3.97 23.98 13.56
C ASP A 313 2.76 24.47 14.38
N GLY A 314 3.03 25.22 15.46
CA GLY A 314 1.99 25.79 16.29
C GLY A 314 1.23 24.72 17.07
N TYR A 315 -0.09 24.70 16.94
CA TYR A 315 -0.95 23.79 17.69
C TYR A 315 -1.10 22.46 16.97
N VAL A 316 -0.91 21.38 17.69
CA VAL A 316 -1.21 20.03 17.20
C VAL A 316 -2.21 19.40 18.17
N GLU A 317 -3.31 18.91 17.62
CA GLU A 317 -4.36 18.21 18.36
C GLU A 317 -4.29 16.71 18.03
N ILE A 318 -4.37 15.89 19.07
CA ILE A 318 -4.50 14.44 18.96
C ILE A 318 -5.74 14.00 19.74
N THR A 319 -6.56 13.18 19.09
CA THR A 319 -7.82 12.72 19.64
C THR A 319 -7.89 11.20 19.58
N ALA A 320 -8.03 10.55 20.73
CA ALA A 320 -8.43 9.16 20.80
C ALA A 320 -9.97 9.09 20.79
N LEU A 321 -10.55 8.37 19.84
CA LEU A 321 -12.01 8.28 19.67
C LEU A 321 -12.61 7.05 20.40
N PRO A 322 -13.85 7.15 20.90
CA PRO A 322 -14.57 6.05 21.53
C PRO A 322 -15.04 5.01 20.53
N GLY A 323 -14.59 3.76 20.73
CA GLY A 323 -15.04 2.60 19.96
C GLY A 323 -14.62 2.62 18.48
N ASN A 324 -14.53 1.43 17.89
CA ASN A 324 -14.08 1.22 16.53
C ASN A 324 -14.81 2.12 15.52
N ILE A 325 -14.09 3.03 14.88
CA ILE A 325 -14.50 3.59 13.57
C ILE A 325 -14.86 2.43 12.60
N LEU A 326 -14.28 1.25 12.84
CA LEU A 326 -14.52 -0.01 12.13
C LEU A 326 -15.77 -0.80 12.56
N GLY A 327 -16.55 -0.38 13.57
CA GLY A 327 -17.74 -1.11 14.02
C GLY A 327 -19.02 -0.64 13.34
N ASP A 328 -19.20 0.68 13.26
CA ASP A 328 -20.46 1.27 12.80
C ASP A 328 -20.56 1.41 11.27
N THR A 329 -19.43 1.46 10.55
CA THR A 329 -19.43 1.59 9.08
C THR A 329 -19.70 0.27 8.36
N PHE A 330 -19.35 -0.87 8.96
CA PHE A 330 -19.59 -2.20 8.36
C PHE A 330 -21.06 -2.64 8.45
N HIS A 331 -21.90 -1.95 9.22
CA HIS A 331 -23.33 -2.22 9.33
C HIS A 331 -24.21 -1.28 8.50
N HIS A 332 -23.67 -0.20 7.92
CA HIS A 332 -24.47 0.85 7.28
C HIS A 332 -24.42 0.91 5.74
N THR A 333 -23.71 -0.01 5.08
CA THR A 333 -23.74 -0.17 3.60
C THR A 333 -24.36 -1.49 3.14
N SER A 334 -25.17 -2.13 3.99
CA SER A 334 -26.12 -3.16 3.59
C SER A 334 -27.54 -2.59 3.62
N GLY A 335 -27.80 -1.59 2.78
CA GLY A 335 -29.08 -0.90 2.74
C GLY A 335 -29.20 -0.01 1.51
N ASP A 336 -29.74 -0.60 0.46
CA ASP A 336 -30.42 0.08 -0.65
C ASP A 336 -29.59 0.99 -1.58
N THR A 337 -28.97 0.38 -2.60
CA THR A 337 -29.18 0.81 -4.01
C THR A 337 -28.74 -0.30 -4.99
N PHE A 338 -29.56 -1.35 -5.15
CA PHE A 338 -29.47 -2.24 -6.32
C PHE A 338 -30.56 -1.87 -7.31
N GLY A 339 -30.18 -1.02 -8.27
CA GLY A 339 -30.84 -0.91 -9.57
C GLY A 339 -30.08 -1.78 -10.56
N ASP A 340 -30.56 -3.02 -10.70
CA ASP A 340 -30.59 -3.85 -11.91
C ASP A 340 -29.49 -3.62 -12.98
N THR A 341 -28.51 -4.52 -13.03
CA THR A 341 -28.26 -5.33 -14.24
C THR A 341 -27.37 -6.52 -13.88
N SER A 342 -27.95 -7.69 -14.03
CA SER A 342 -27.43 -9.02 -13.79
C SER A 342 -26.21 -9.38 -14.65
N GLU A 343 -25.17 -9.93 -14.01
CA GLU A 343 -24.48 -11.20 -14.35
C GLU A 343 -23.23 -11.38 -13.44
N ASP A 344 -23.44 -11.68 -12.16
CA ASP A 344 -22.53 -12.53 -11.35
C ASP A 344 -23.29 -13.15 -10.17
N ASP A 345 -24.33 -13.94 -10.49
CA ASP A 345 -25.12 -14.68 -9.51
C ASP A 345 -24.44 -16.03 -9.19
N GLY A 346 -24.01 -16.21 -7.94
CA GLY A 346 -23.61 -17.55 -7.48
C GLY A 346 -23.09 -17.70 -6.06
N PHE A 347 -22.65 -16.63 -5.38
CA PHE A 347 -22.06 -16.75 -4.03
C PHE A 347 -23.00 -16.38 -2.87
N GLU A 348 -24.05 -15.60 -3.11
CA GLU A 348 -24.99 -15.18 -2.05
C GLU A 348 -26.00 -16.27 -1.68
N ASP A 349 -26.41 -17.12 -2.63
CA ASP A 349 -27.46 -18.14 -2.46
C ASP A 349 -26.95 -19.50 -1.95
N LEU A 350 -25.65 -19.58 -1.61
CA LEU A 350 -25.03 -20.80 -1.11
C LEU A 350 -25.32 -20.99 0.38
N SER A 351 -25.77 -22.19 0.73
CA SER A 351 -25.92 -22.61 2.11
C SER A 351 -24.59 -22.48 2.88
N PRO A 352 -24.60 -22.32 4.21
CA PRO A 352 -23.38 -22.31 5.02
C PRO A 352 -22.46 -23.52 4.76
N SER A 353 -23.03 -24.69 4.44
CA SER A 353 -22.28 -25.89 4.05
C SER A 353 -21.57 -25.77 2.69
N GLU A 354 -22.19 -25.10 1.71
CA GLU A 354 -21.57 -24.88 0.38
C GLU A 354 -20.46 -23.82 0.47
N LYS A 355 -20.67 -22.75 1.24
CA LYS A 355 -19.63 -21.76 1.57
C LYS A 355 -18.46 -22.41 2.29
N ALA A 356 -18.73 -23.30 3.25
CA ALA A 356 -17.68 -24.04 3.94
C ALA A 356 -16.92 -24.99 3.00
N GLY A 357 -17.62 -25.65 2.07
CA GLY A 357 -17.02 -26.51 1.05
C GLY A 357 -16.09 -25.76 0.10
N ILE A 358 -16.43 -24.53 -0.30
CA ILE A 358 -15.57 -23.69 -1.14
C ILE A 358 -14.30 -23.26 -0.40
N VAL A 359 -14.44 -22.84 0.86
CA VAL A 359 -13.29 -22.49 1.71
C VAL A 359 -12.37 -23.69 1.88
N LEU A 360 -12.92 -24.86 2.19
CA LEU A 360 -12.15 -26.10 2.34
C LEU A 360 -11.47 -26.50 1.02
N HIS A 361 -12.16 -26.39 -0.12
CA HIS A 361 -11.59 -26.68 -1.43
C HIS A 361 -10.43 -25.73 -1.79
N SER A 362 -10.56 -24.44 -1.48
CA SER A 362 -9.51 -23.45 -1.66
C SER A 362 -8.28 -23.75 -0.79
N LYS A 363 -8.49 -24.09 0.49
CA LYS A 363 -7.42 -24.54 1.40
C LYS A 363 -6.74 -25.82 0.88
N GLN A 364 -7.51 -26.77 0.37
CA GLN A 364 -6.96 -28.00 -0.24
C GLN A 364 -6.03 -27.68 -1.41
N LYS A 365 -6.43 -26.81 -2.33
CA LYS A 365 -5.59 -26.37 -3.44
C LYS A 365 -4.32 -25.65 -2.96
N HIS A 366 -4.47 -24.74 -1.99
CA HIS A 366 -3.34 -24.00 -1.42
C HIS A 366 -2.29 -24.92 -0.79
N TYR A 367 -2.70 -25.85 0.08
CA TYR A 367 -1.77 -26.74 0.77
C TYR A 367 -1.22 -27.88 -0.10
N MET A 368 -1.82 -28.16 -1.27
CA MET A 368 -1.24 -29.05 -2.28
C MET A 368 0.04 -28.47 -2.91
N GLU A 369 0.09 -27.16 -3.12
CA GLU A 369 1.23 -26.48 -3.76
C GLU A 369 2.29 -26.06 -2.73
N TRP A 370 1.92 -25.94 -1.45
CA TRP A 370 2.79 -25.47 -0.38
C TRP A 370 4.14 -26.21 -0.25
N PRO A 371 4.23 -27.55 -0.38
CA PRO A 371 5.52 -28.27 -0.32
C PRO A 371 6.57 -27.84 -1.34
N GLU A 372 6.14 -27.26 -2.47
CA GLU A 372 7.00 -26.84 -3.58
C GLU A 372 7.32 -25.35 -3.56
N ARG A 373 6.71 -24.57 -2.66
CA ARG A 373 6.91 -23.12 -2.58
C ARG A 373 8.11 -22.76 -1.69
N PRO A 374 9.08 -21.96 -2.16
CA PRO A 374 10.18 -21.46 -1.33
C PRO A 374 9.65 -20.54 -0.21
N LEU A 375 10.14 -20.73 1.02
CA LEU A 375 9.71 -19.94 2.17
C LEU A 375 10.88 -19.18 2.81
N PRO A 376 10.73 -17.88 3.13
CA PRO A 376 11.74 -17.11 3.86
C PRO A 376 12.11 -17.75 5.21
N ALA A 377 11.13 -18.29 5.94
CA ALA A 377 11.33 -19.01 7.20
C ALA A 377 12.21 -20.28 7.08
N LEU A 378 12.38 -20.79 5.85
CA LEU A 378 13.22 -21.94 5.50
C LEU A 378 14.50 -21.51 4.76
N ASP A 379 14.94 -20.27 4.94
CA ASP A 379 16.13 -19.69 4.29
C ASP A 379 16.01 -19.72 2.75
N GLY A 380 14.81 -19.46 2.22
CA GLY A 380 14.51 -19.47 0.79
C GLY A 380 14.37 -20.87 0.18
N LYS A 381 14.28 -21.93 0.99
CA LYS A 381 14.08 -23.31 0.53
C LYS A 381 12.60 -23.69 0.54
N THR A 382 12.23 -24.68 -0.28
CA THR A 382 10.90 -25.30 -0.20
C THR A 382 10.82 -26.24 1.01
N PRO A 383 9.62 -26.51 1.57
CA PRO A 383 9.45 -27.53 2.60
C PRO A 383 10.08 -28.87 2.21
N ARG A 384 9.89 -29.33 0.96
CA ARG A 384 10.53 -30.58 0.46
C ARG A 384 12.06 -30.54 0.45
N GLN A 385 12.65 -29.38 0.19
CA GLN A 385 14.10 -29.22 0.23
C GLN A 385 14.61 -29.15 1.68
N ALA A 386 13.89 -28.46 2.56
CA ALA A 386 14.27 -28.26 3.96
C ALA A 386 14.27 -29.57 4.76
N ILE A 387 13.29 -30.46 4.55
CA ILE A 387 13.18 -31.75 5.26
C ILE A 387 14.35 -32.73 5.01
N ARG A 388 15.25 -32.42 4.07
CA ARG A 388 16.46 -33.23 3.82
C ARG A 388 17.52 -33.08 4.93
N THR A 389 17.36 -32.11 5.81
CA THR A 389 18.27 -31.86 6.93
C THR A 389 17.55 -31.99 8.27
N LYS A 390 18.24 -32.41 9.33
CA LYS A 390 17.63 -32.52 10.67
C LYS A 390 17.06 -31.19 11.17
N VAL A 391 17.79 -30.08 10.93
CA VAL A 391 17.36 -28.73 11.30
C VAL A 391 16.14 -28.29 10.48
N GLY A 392 16.15 -28.51 9.17
CA GLY A 392 15.01 -28.16 8.33
C GLY A 392 13.76 -29.01 8.61
N ARG A 393 13.90 -30.28 9.00
CA ARG A 393 12.76 -31.10 9.48
C ARG A 393 12.09 -30.49 10.70
N VAL A 394 12.87 -30.01 11.68
CA VAL A 394 12.33 -29.33 12.87
C VAL A 394 11.64 -28.03 12.46
N LYS A 395 12.26 -27.19 11.62
CA LYS A 395 11.65 -25.95 11.12
C LYS A 395 10.31 -26.19 10.40
N VAL A 396 10.25 -27.18 9.51
CA VAL A 396 9.03 -27.52 8.76
C VAL A 396 7.95 -28.10 9.69
N ALA A 397 8.32 -28.94 10.67
CA ALA A 397 7.38 -29.45 11.66
C ALA A 397 6.77 -28.34 12.52
N THR A 398 7.58 -27.38 12.99
CA THR A 398 7.09 -26.23 13.76
C THR A 398 6.13 -25.33 12.96
N LEU A 399 6.36 -25.17 11.65
CA LEU A 399 5.43 -24.44 10.78
C LEU A 399 4.09 -25.18 10.67
N LEU A 400 4.11 -26.50 10.51
CA LEU A 400 2.89 -27.31 10.46
C LEU A 400 2.14 -27.30 11.80
N ASP A 401 2.85 -27.33 12.93
CA ASP A 401 2.24 -27.21 14.27
C ASP A 401 1.48 -25.87 14.39
N HIS A 402 2.10 -24.77 13.96
CA HIS A 402 1.48 -23.44 13.98
C HIS A 402 0.25 -23.34 13.07
N PHE A 403 0.30 -23.96 11.89
CA PHE A 403 -0.85 -24.00 10.98
C PHE A 403 -2.01 -24.80 11.58
N GLU A 404 -1.73 -25.95 12.18
CA GLU A 404 -2.75 -26.77 12.85
C GLU A 404 -3.38 -26.04 14.05
N GLU A 405 -2.60 -25.30 14.83
CA GLU A 405 -3.12 -24.46 15.93
C GLU A 405 -4.03 -23.33 15.43
N THR A 406 -3.69 -22.73 14.29
CA THR A 406 -4.49 -21.69 13.66
C THR A 406 -5.77 -22.27 13.06
N GLU A 407 -5.67 -23.41 12.39
CA GLU A 407 -6.80 -24.14 11.80
C GLU A 407 -7.78 -24.66 12.84
N ALA A 408 -7.31 -25.01 14.05
CA ALA A 408 -8.17 -25.45 15.14
C ALA A 408 -9.16 -24.36 15.62
N ARG A 409 -8.87 -23.07 15.35
CA ARG A 409 -9.74 -21.94 15.69
C ARG A 409 -10.85 -21.70 14.65
N GLU A 410 -10.77 -22.34 13.49
CA GLU A 410 -11.76 -22.22 12.42
C GLU A 410 -13.03 -23.05 12.70
N PRO A 411 -14.18 -22.72 12.08
CA PRO A 411 -15.38 -23.56 12.11
C PRO A 411 -15.11 -24.98 11.58
N GLU A 412 -15.69 -26.01 12.21
CA GLU A 412 -15.37 -27.42 11.93
C GLU A 412 -15.52 -27.82 10.44
N GLY A 413 -16.49 -27.25 9.73
CA GLY A 413 -16.73 -27.51 8.30
C GLY A 413 -15.72 -26.90 7.33
N THR A 414 -14.83 -26.02 7.78
CA THR A 414 -13.81 -25.34 6.95
C THR A 414 -12.38 -25.76 7.27
N ARG A 415 -12.19 -26.68 8.21
CA ARG A 415 -10.87 -27.11 8.70
C ARG A 415 -10.16 -28.01 7.71
N TYR A 416 -8.93 -27.68 7.37
CA TYR A 416 -8.04 -28.51 6.58
C TYR A 416 -7.31 -29.56 7.45
N ASP A 417 -7.22 -30.80 6.96
CA ASP A 417 -6.48 -31.89 7.62
C ASP A 417 -5.02 -31.94 7.16
N PHE A 418 -4.13 -31.44 8.02
CA PHE A 418 -2.68 -31.42 7.79
C PHE A 418 -2.01 -32.78 7.95
N SER A 419 -2.71 -33.81 8.44
CA SER A 419 -2.16 -35.17 8.58
C SER A 419 -1.71 -35.77 7.24
N ARG A 420 -2.35 -35.37 6.14
CA ARG A 420 -1.94 -35.75 4.79
C ARG A 420 -0.62 -35.09 4.40
N LEU A 421 -0.47 -33.80 4.68
CA LEU A 421 0.72 -33.01 4.35
C LEU A 421 1.93 -33.47 5.17
N ARG A 422 1.73 -33.81 6.45
CA ARG A 422 2.77 -34.41 7.31
C ARG A 422 3.28 -35.73 6.75
N ARG A 423 2.39 -36.65 6.36
CA ARG A 423 2.76 -37.94 5.74
C ARG A 423 3.54 -37.76 4.44
N GLU A 424 3.12 -36.81 3.61
CA GLU A 424 3.81 -36.55 2.34
C GLU A 424 5.23 -35.99 2.53
N LEU A 425 5.45 -35.25 3.61
CA LEU A 425 6.76 -34.72 4.00
C LEU A 425 7.57 -35.67 4.90
N GLY A 426 7.02 -36.85 5.23
CA GLY A 426 7.62 -37.81 6.14
C GLY A 426 7.84 -37.24 7.55
N LEU A 427 6.94 -36.38 8.01
CA LEU A 427 6.92 -35.69 9.31
C LEU A 427 5.76 -36.17 10.21
N ASP A 428 5.02 -37.16 9.75
CA ASP A 428 4.29 -38.07 10.61
C ASP A 428 5.28 -38.67 11.63
N GLY A 429 4.98 -38.51 12.93
CA GLY A 429 5.82 -39.04 14.01
C GLY A 429 6.03 -40.56 13.88
N PRO A 430 6.97 -41.15 14.65
CA PRO A 430 7.12 -42.61 14.69
C PRO A 430 5.82 -43.33 15.07
#